data_AF-A0A534Q940-F1
#
_entry.id   AF-A0A534Q940-F1
#
_cell.length_a   1.000
_cell.length_b   1.000
_cell.length_c   1.000
_cell.angle_alpha   90.00
_cell.angle_beta   90.00
_cell.angle_gamma   90.00
#
_symmetry.space_group_name_H-M   'P 1'
#
loop_
_entity.id
_entity.type
_entity.pdbx_description
1 polymer ?
#
loop_
_entity_poly.entity_id
_entity_poly.type
_entity_poly.pdbx_seq_one_letter_code
_entity_poly.pdbx_strand_id
1 'polypeptide(L)'
;MLAALLLALLALPARADDLVGEAASADAAIEERVRLVLAHRLEGSFDVLAADVTALAALDDEREAKGLPPTGLTDDVRYVVAGLAPTRDAQREALRAVLDAHPDPVVRKCAESRLEADEAARADQLLADDRHNRRAGVVNDFVRPLGVFSGGAFLAVL
;
A
#
# COMPACT_ATOMS: atom_id res chain seq x y z
N MET A 1 52.39 28.52 13.34
CA MET A 1 51.18 28.82 12.54
C MET A 1 50.17 27.67 12.51
N LEU A 2 50.59 26.39 12.50
CA LEU A 2 49.69 25.23 12.56
C LEU A 2 48.84 25.15 13.85
N ALA A 3 49.40 25.53 15.01
CA ALA A 3 48.67 25.53 16.28
C ALA A 3 47.55 26.59 16.36
N ALA A 4 47.69 27.72 15.65
CA ALA A 4 46.67 28.76 15.60
C ALA A 4 45.49 28.40 14.67
N LEU A 5 45.75 27.58 13.63
CA LEU A 5 44.73 27.09 12.73
C LEU A 5 43.83 26.03 13.40
N LEU A 6 44.42 25.19 14.26
CA LEU A 6 43.69 24.19 15.06
C LEU A 6 42.80 24.83 16.14
N LEU A 7 43.25 25.92 16.77
CA LEU A 7 42.41 26.70 17.69
C LEU A 7 41.29 27.47 16.98
N ALA A 8 41.50 27.91 15.73
CA ALA A 8 40.45 28.55 14.93
C ALA A 8 39.34 27.58 14.48
N LEU A 9 39.68 26.30 14.29
CA LEU A 9 38.71 25.22 14.02
C LEU A 9 37.89 24.84 15.27
N LEU A 10 38.47 24.97 16.46
CA LEU A 10 37.78 24.82 17.75
C LEU A 10 36.95 26.05 18.16
N ALA A 11 37.14 27.19 17.48
CA ALA A 11 36.44 28.44 17.71
C ALA A 11 35.26 28.67 16.74
N LEU A 12 34.89 27.68 15.92
CA LEU A 12 33.55 27.68 15.35
C LEU A 12 32.57 27.32 16.48
N PRO A 13 31.64 28.20 16.87
CA PRO A 13 30.50 27.77 17.66
C PRO A 13 29.64 26.92 16.73
N ALA A 14 29.97 25.63 16.63
CA ALA A 14 29.01 24.66 16.13
C ALA A 14 27.83 24.74 17.11
N ARG A 15 26.68 25.21 16.61
CA ARG A 15 25.41 25.33 17.33
C ARG A 15 24.87 23.94 17.69
N ALA A 16 25.60 23.17 18.49
CA ALA A 16 25.17 21.87 18.97
C ALA A 16 23.95 21.99 19.91
N ASP A 17 23.82 23.11 20.61
CA ASP A 17 22.68 23.39 21.49
C ASP A 17 21.36 23.64 20.72
N ASP A 18 21.44 23.92 19.41
CA ASP A 18 20.28 24.20 18.55
C ASP A 18 19.79 22.95 17.81
N LEU A 19 20.66 21.95 17.60
CA LEU A 19 20.30 20.72 16.88
C LEU A 19 19.26 19.88 17.64
N VAL A 20 19.30 19.89 18.98
CA VAL A 20 18.34 19.16 19.82
C VAL A 20 16.99 19.90 19.88
N GLY A 21 17.00 21.24 19.92
CA GLY A 21 15.79 22.06 19.84
C GLY A 21 15.13 22.04 18.46
N GLU A 22 15.94 22.07 17.40
CA GLU A 22 15.51 21.89 16.02
C GLU A 22 14.95 20.47 15.78
N ALA A 23 15.59 19.43 16.34
CA ALA A 23 15.04 18.07 16.31
C ALA A 23 13.72 17.95 17.08
N ALA A 24 13.63 18.50 18.29
CA ALA A 24 12.41 18.44 19.10
C ALA A 24 11.25 19.23 18.48
N SER A 25 11.53 20.37 17.86
CA SER A 25 10.50 21.17 17.15
C SER A 25 10.09 20.54 15.82
N ALA A 26 11.04 19.92 15.10
CA ALA A 26 10.74 19.13 13.91
C ALA A 26 9.85 17.92 14.25
N ASP A 27 10.08 17.25 15.37
CA ASP A 27 9.24 16.14 15.84
C ASP A 27 7.82 16.62 16.16
N ALA A 28 7.66 17.72 16.88
CA ALA A 28 6.33 18.27 17.18
C ALA A 28 5.55 18.68 15.91
N ALA A 29 6.23 19.24 14.91
CA ALA A 29 5.62 19.60 13.63
C ALA A 29 5.22 18.36 12.81
N ILE A 30 6.01 17.29 12.88
CA ILE A 30 5.71 16.00 12.24
C ILE A 30 4.52 15.34 12.94
N GLU A 31 4.49 15.30 14.27
CA GLU A 31 3.36 14.76 15.05
C GLU A 31 2.05 15.46 14.72
N GLU A 32 2.08 16.80 14.62
CA GLU A 32 0.91 17.58 14.24
C GLU A 32 0.44 17.26 12.82
N ARG A 33 1.36 17.10 11.87
CA ARG A 33 1.01 16.68 10.50
C ARG A 33 0.38 15.29 10.46
N VAL A 34 0.92 14.33 11.20
CA VAL A 34 0.33 12.98 11.32
C VAL A 34 -1.08 13.06 11.91
N ARG A 35 -1.27 13.88 12.95
CA ARG A 35 -2.58 14.10 13.57
C ARG A 35 -3.59 14.66 12.57
N LEU A 36 -3.20 15.64 11.74
CA LEU A 36 -4.06 16.23 10.71
C LEU A 36 -4.43 15.22 9.63
N VAL A 37 -3.47 14.44 9.12
CA VAL A 37 -3.75 13.37 8.13
C VAL A 37 -4.78 12.37 8.67
N LEU A 38 -4.64 11.96 9.94
CA LEU A 38 -5.60 11.06 10.58
C LEU A 38 -6.99 11.70 10.72
N ALA A 39 -7.06 13.00 11.04
CA ALA A 39 -8.33 13.73 11.10
C ALA A 39 -8.99 13.81 9.72
N HIS A 40 -8.26 14.21 8.67
CA HIS A 40 -8.77 14.29 7.31
C HIS A 40 -9.24 12.93 6.78
N ARG A 41 -8.54 11.84 7.16
CA ARG A 41 -8.98 10.46 6.91
C ARG A 41 -10.32 10.15 7.57
N LEU A 42 -10.51 10.51 8.83
CA LEU A 42 -11.75 10.26 9.56
C LEU A 42 -12.92 11.07 9.01
N GLU A 43 -12.66 12.28 8.50
CA GLU A 43 -13.65 13.14 7.86
C GLU A 43 -14.02 12.70 6.44
N GLY A 44 -13.20 11.87 5.79
CA GLY A 44 -13.39 11.47 4.40
C GLY A 44 -13.05 12.58 3.40
N SER A 45 -12.19 13.52 3.80
CA SER A 45 -11.80 14.69 3.01
C SER A 45 -10.71 14.35 1.97
N PHE A 46 -11.10 13.67 0.90
CA PHE A 46 -10.19 13.14 -0.14
C PHE A 46 -9.26 14.17 -0.78
N ASP A 47 -9.80 15.33 -1.17
CA ASP A 47 -9.02 16.38 -1.82
C ASP A 47 -7.95 16.95 -0.88
N VAL A 48 -8.27 17.00 0.41
CA VAL A 48 -7.34 17.47 1.45
C VAL A 48 -6.22 16.46 1.68
N LEU A 49 -6.54 15.16 1.69
CA LEU A 49 -5.54 14.11 1.83
C LEU A 49 -4.55 14.04 0.66
N ALA A 50 -5.00 14.34 -0.57
CA ALA A 50 -4.09 14.46 -1.71
C ALA A 50 -3.11 15.64 -1.55
N ALA A 51 -3.58 16.76 -0.98
CA ALA A 51 -2.73 17.88 -0.63
C ALA A 51 -1.73 17.50 0.49
N ASP A 52 -2.15 16.71 1.48
CA ASP A 52 -1.26 16.24 2.55
C ASP A 52 -0.12 15.36 2.01
N VAL A 53 -0.40 14.44 1.08
CA VAL A 53 0.63 13.63 0.40
C VAL A 53 1.64 14.54 -0.30
N THR A 54 1.15 15.56 -1.00
CA THR A 54 2.02 16.52 -1.71
C THR A 54 2.88 17.32 -0.75
N ALA A 55 2.32 17.73 0.40
CA ALA A 55 3.03 18.49 1.42
C ALA A 55 4.08 17.66 2.17
N LEU A 56 3.87 16.35 2.33
CA LEU A 56 4.85 15.43 2.90
C LEU A 56 5.97 15.12 1.90
N ALA A 57 5.64 14.91 0.63
CA ALA A 57 6.64 14.73 -0.42
C ALA A 57 7.57 15.95 -0.54
N ALA A 58 7.00 17.16 -0.54
CA ALA A 58 7.78 18.40 -0.55
C ALA A 58 8.67 18.54 0.70
N LEU A 59 8.22 18.07 1.86
CA LEU A 59 9.04 18.06 3.08
C LEU A 59 10.21 17.08 2.96
N ASP A 60 9.98 15.90 2.39
CA ASP A 60 11.05 14.92 2.15
C ASP A 60 12.09 15.47 1.17
N ASP A 61 11.66 16.12 0.09
CA ASP A 61 12.55 16.80 -0.88
C ASP A 61 13.37 17.92 -0.20
N GLU A 62 12.74 18.74 0.64
CA GLU A 62 13.42 19.80 1.41
C GLU A 62 14.46 19.24 2.38
N ARG A 63 14.18 18.09 3.00
CA ARG A 63 15.09 17.42 3.93
C ARG A 63 16.28 16.83 3.17
N GLU A 64 16.04 16.17 2.04
CA GLU A 64 17.09 15.65 1.19
C GLU A 64 18.00 16.77 0.68
N ALA A 65 17.43 17.91 0.25
CA ALA A 65 18.19 19.09 -0.16
C ALA A 65 19.09 19.66 0.96
N LYS A 66 18.73 19.41 2.23
CA LYS A 66 19.52 19.77 3.42
C LYS A 66 20.46 18.65 3.89
N GLY A 67 20.52 17.52 3.18
CA GLY A 67 21.32 16.35 3.56
C GLY A 67 20.75 15.57 4.75
N LEU A 68 19.49 15.80 5.10
CA LEU A 68 18.76 15.07 6.15
C LEU A 68 18.04 13.85 5.56
N PRO A 69 17.86 12.78 6.34
CA PRO A 69 17.05 11.65 5.89
C PRO A 69 15.59 12.07 5.71
N PRO A 70 14.87 11.52 4.71
CA PRO A 70 13.44 11.73 4.54
C PRO A 70 12.68 11.22 5.76
N THR A 71 11.47 11.73 5.97
CA THR A 71 10.59 11.30 7.06
C THR A 71 10.04 9.89 6.84
N GLY A 72 9.92 9.45 5.58
CA GLY A 72 9.32 8.16 5.22
C GLY A 72 7.79 8.13 5.29
N LEU A 73 7.16 9.20 5.79
CA LEU A 73 5.71 9.26 5.99
C LEU A 73 4.92 9.39 4.68
N THR A 74 5.56 9.84 3.61
CA THR A 74 4.91 10.02 2.31
C THR A 74 4.28 8.71 1.82
N ASP A 75 4.97 7.58 1.98
CA ASP A 75 4.49 6.27 1.53
C ASP A 75 3.35 5.75 2.42
N ASP A 76 3.44 5.95 3.73
CA ASP A 76 2.38 5.62 4.68
C ASP A 76 1.07 6.36 4.34
N VAL A 77 1.17 7.66 4.05
CA VAL A 77 -0.01 8.47 3.72
C VAL A 77 -0.56 8.12 2.35
N ARG A 78 0.29 7.85 1.35
CA ARG A 78 -0.17 7.34 0.04
C ARG A 78 -0.96 6.03 0.17
N TYR A 79 -0.48 5.11 1.00
CA TYR A 79 -1.19 3.87 1.30
C TYR A 79 -2.54 4.12 2.01
N VAL A 80 -2.55 5.03 2.99
CA VAL A 80 -3.76 5.47 3.68
C VAL A 80 -4.80 6.00 2.70
N VAL A 81 -4.39 6.87 1.77
CA VAL A 81 -5.26 7.48 0.75
C VAL A 81 -5.79 6.43 -0.22
N ALA A 82 -4.94 5.54 -0.72
CA ALA A 82 -5.37 4.44 -1.58
C ALA A 82 -6.46 3.59 -0.92
N GLY A 83 -6.34 3.34 0.39
CA GLY A 83 -7.33 2.62 1.18
C GLY A 83 -8.70 3.29 1.33
N LEU A 84 -8.83 4.57 0.98
CA LEU A 84 -10.10 5.30 1.08
C LEU A 84 -10.83 5.43 -0.26
N ALA A 85 -10.18 5.07 -1.38
CA ALA A 85 -10.75 5.25 -2.72
C ALA A 85 -12.21 4.72 -2.80
N PRO A 86 -13.10 5.47 -3.48
CA PRO A 86 -14.55 5.33 -3.33
C PRO A 86 -15.10 4.00 -3.87
N THR A 87 -14.35 3.36 -4.77
CA THR A 87 -14.70 2.07 -5.36
C THR A 87 -13.55 1.10 -5.20
N ARG A 88 -13.86 -0.20 -5.24
CA ARG A 88 -12.85 -1.27 -5.20
C ARG A 88 -11.84 -1.14 -6.33
N ASP A 89 -12.31 -0.89 -7.55
CA ASP A 89 -11.42 -0.77 -8.71
C ASP A 89 -10.49 0.43 -8.58
N ALA A 90 -11.01 1.58 -8.11
CA ALA A 90 -10.20 2.76 -7.81
C ALA A 90 -9.20 2.49 -6.68
N GLN A 91 -9.58 1.73 -5.65
CA GLN A 91 -8.67 1.31 -4.58
C GLN A 91 -7.55 0.41 -5.13
N ARG A 92 -7.86 -0.53 -6.02
CA ARG A 92 -6.85 -1.41 -6.63
C ARG A 92 -5.89 -0.65 -7.53
N GLU A 93 -6.42 0.26 -8.34
CA GLU A 93 -5.61 1.15 -9.16
C GLU A 93 -4.70 2.02 -8.30
N ALA A 94 -5.24 2.62 -7.24
CA ALA A 94 -4.46 3.41 -6.29
C ALA A 94 -3.39 2.57 -5.57
N LEU A 95 -3.71 1.36 -5.10
CA LEU A 95 -2.73 0.47 -4.46
C LEU A 95 -1.62 0.02 -5.43
N ARG A 96 -1.95 -0.21 -6.71
CA ARG A 96 -0.93 -0.49 -7.74
C ARG A 96 -0.05 0.72 -8.00
N ALA A 97 -0.62 1.91 -8.09
CA ALA A 97 0.15 3.14 -8.22
C ALA A 97 1.10 3.37 -7.03
N VAL A 98 0.68 2.98 -5.82
CA VAL A 98 1.57 2.97 -4.64
C VAL A 98 2.74 2.00 -4.84
N LEU A 99 2.50 0.78 -5.32
CA LEU A 99 3.56 -0.20 -5.58
C LEU A 99 4.53 0.23 -6.69
N ASP A 100 4.01 0.85 -7.75
CA ASP A 100 4.79 1.38 -8.87
C ASP A 100 5.72 2.53 -8.44
N ALA A 101 5.38 3.23 -7.34
CA ALA A 101 6.23 4.25 -6.73
C ALA A 101 7.42 3.67 -5.92
N HIS A 102 7.58 2.34 -5.89
CA HIS A 102 8.62 1.64 -5.13
C HIS A 102 8.66 2.03 -3.64
N PRO A 103 7.54 1.82 -2.92
CA PRO A 103 7.41 2.29 -1.56
C PRO A 103 8.33 1.48 -0.63
N ASP A 104 8.44 1.96 0.61
CA ASP A 104 9.16 1.25 1.66
C ASP A 104 8.66 -0.22 1.81
N PRO A 105 9.51 -1.13 2.33
CA PRO A 105 9.18 -2.55 2.39
C PRO A 105 7.94 -2.89 3.22
N VAL A 106 7.59 -2.07 4.22
CA VAL A 106 6.42 -2.30 5.08
C VAL A 106 5.15 -1.93 4.31
N VAL A 107 5.11 -0.75 3.70
CA VAL A 107 3.99 -0.32 2.86
C VAL A 107 3.80 -1.24 1.67
N ARG A 108 4.89 -1.70 1.04
CA ARG A 108 4.85 -2.70 -0.04
C ARG A 108 4.12 -3.97 0.41
N LYS A 109 4.56 -4.56 1.53
CA LYS A 109 3.95 -5.79 2.07
C LYS A 109 2.48 -5.58 2.42
N CYS A 110 2.12 -4.42 2.97
CA CYS A 110 0.73 -4.07 3.28
C CYS A 110 -0.12 -3.95 2.01
N ALA A 111 0.37 -3.25 0.98
CA ALA A 111 -0.32 -3.08 -0.29
C ALA A 111 -0.50 -4.40 -1.05
N GLU A 112 0.55 -5.23 -1.11
CA GLU A 112 0.50 -6.58 -1.70
C GLU A 112 -0.53 -7.46 -0.97
N SER A 113 -0.43 -7.56 0.35
CA SER A 113 -1.38 -8.33 1.18
C SER A 113 -2.82 -7.89 0.96
N ARG A 114 -3.07 -6.58 0.85
CA ARG A 114 -4.41 -6.05 0.61
C ARG A 114 -4.94 -6.36 -0.79
N LEU A 115 -4.06 -6.43 -1.79
CA LEU A 115 -4.43 -6.87 -3.14
C LEU A 115 -4.67 -8.39 -3.23
N GLU A 116 -3.98 -9.18 -2.41
CA GLU A 116 -4.12 -10.63 -2.32
C GLU A 116 -5.36 -11.07 -1.52
N ALA A 117 -5.70 -10.36 -0.45
CA ALA A 117 -6.80 -10.67 0.47
C ALA A 117 -8.21 -10.39 -0.11
N ASP A 118 -8.36 -10.39 -1.43
CA ASP A 118 -9.60 -10.12 -2.13
C ASP A 118 -10.58 -11.31 -2.00
N GLU A 119 -11.19 -11.43 -0.82
CA GLU A 119 -12.21 -12.42 -0.49
C GLU A 119 -13.41 -12.36 -1.45
N ALA A 120 -13.68 -11.19 -2.04
CA ALA A 120 -14.74 -11.02 -3.02
C ALA A 120 -14.37 -11.65 -4.38
N ALA A 121 -13.14 -11.48 -4.87
CA ALA A 121 -12.68 -12.22 -6.06
C ALA A 121 -12.71 -13.74 -5.81
N ARG A 122 -12.33 -14.17 -4.60
CA ARG A 122 -12.42 -15.58 -4.19
C ARG A 122 -13.87 -16.05 -4.13
N ALA A 123 -14.79 -15.23 -3.63
CA ALA A 123 -16.22 -15.51 -3.60
C ALA A 123 -16.83 -15.54 -5.02
N ASP A 124 -16.49 -14.60 -5.89
CA ASP A 124 -16.91 -14.56 -7.29
C ASP A 124 -16.43 -15.80 -8.05
N GLN A 125 -15.19 -16.22 -7.78
CA GLN A 125 -14.64 -17.45 -8.35
C GLN A 125 -15.35 -18.69 -7.82
N LEU A 126 -15.64 -18.75 -6.51
CA LEU A 126 -16.46 -19.82 -5.93
C LEU A 126 -17.89 -19.86 -6.53
N LEU A 127 -18.50 -18.70 -6.80
CA LEU A 127 -19.82 -18.62 -7.44
C LEU A 127 -19.78 -19.02 -8.92
N ALA A 128 -18.70 -18.70 -9.63
CA ALA A 128 -18.46 -19.16 -10.99
C ALA A 128 -18.26 -20.67 -11.04
N ASP A 129 -17.48 -21.22 -10.11
CA ASP A 129 -17.24 -22.65 -9.97
C ASP A 129 -18.51 -23.42 -9.58
N ASP A 130 -19.33 -22.90 -8.66
CA ASP A 130 -20.65 -23.48 -8.34
C ASP A 130 -21.57 -23.50 -9.58
N ARG A 131 -21.59 -22.40 -10.34
CA ARG A 131 -22.37 -22.32 -11.59
C ARG A 131 -21.87 -23.34 -12.62
N HIS A 132 -20.56 -23.54 -12.72
CA HIS A 132 -19.97 -24.53 -13.61
C HIS A 132 -20.32 -25.95 -13.16
N ASN A 133 -20.18 -26.26 -11.88
CA ASN A 133 -20.53 -27.56 -11.29
C ASN A 133 -22.02 -27.87 -11.47
N ARG A 134 -22.91 -26.89 -11.27
CA ARG A 134 -24.34 -27.05 -11.52
C ARG A 134 -24.64 -27.36 -12.98
N ARG A 135 -23.96 -26.68 -13.92
CA ARG A 135 -24.09 -26.97 -15.36
C ARG A 135 -23.57 -28.37 -15.70
N ALA A 136 -22.44 -28.78 -15.14
CA ALA A 136 -21.90 -30.13 -15.33
C ALA A 136 -22.84 -31.21 -14.77
N GLY A 137 -23.46 -30.97 -13.61
CA GLY A 137 -24.48 -31.84 -13.02
C GLY A 137 -25.70 -31.98 -13.93
N VAL A 138 -26.24 -30.86 -14.42
CA VAL A 138 -27.37 -30.87 -15.37
C VAL A 138 -27.00 -31.63 -16.65
N VAL A 139 -25.83 -31.37 -17.25
CA VAL A 139 -25.40 -32.09 -18.46
C VAL A 139 -25.26 -33.59 -18.18
N ASN A 140 -24.66 -33.98 -17.06
CA ASN A 140 -24.51 -35.39 -16.69
C ASN A 140 -25.88 -36.04 -16.47
N ASP A 141 -26.80 -35.39 -15.76
CA ASP A 141 -28.15 -35.89 -15.52
C ASP A 141 -29.01 -35.93 -16.78
N PHE A 142 -28.73 -35.10 -17.80
CA PHE A 142 -29.35 -35.18 -19.13
C PHE A 142 -28.72 -36.27 -20.01
N VAL A 143 -27.41 -36.53 -19.87
CA VAL A 143 -26.68 -37.51 -20.70
C VAL A 143 -26.81 -38.94 -20.16
N ARG A 144 -26.88 -39.13 -18.83
CA ARG A 144 -27.00 -40.44 -18.17
C ARG A 144 -28.24 -41.24 -18.60
N PRO A 145 -29.43 -40.62 -18.79
CA PRO A 145 -30.62 -41.31 -19.29
C PRO A 145 -30.63 -41.52 -20.81
N LEU A 146 -29.76 -40.83 -21.56
CA LEU A 146 -29.66 -40.93 -23.03
C LEU A 146 -28.72 -42.05 -23.51
N GLY A 147 -28.10 -42.81 -22.60
CA GLY A 147 -27.47 -44.10 -22.93
C GLY A 147 -26.21 -44.04 -23.80
N VAL A 148 -25.50 -42.90 -23.89
CA VAL A 148 -24.33 -42.77 -24.78
C VAL A 148 -23.00 -43.25 -24.16
N PHE A 149 -22.96 -43.63 -22.88
CA PHE A 149 -21.82 -44.41 -22.35
C PHE A 149 -22.10 -45.91 -22.36
N SER A 150 -21.98 -46.50 -23.55
CA SER A 150 -21.73 -47.93 -23.74
C SER A 150 -20.28 -48.29 -23.33
N GLY A 151 -19.89 -47.98 -22.10
CA GLY A 151 -18.53 -48.22 -21.59
C GLY A 151 -18.35 -49.52 -20.80
N GLY A 152 -19.39 -50.33 -20.63
CA GLY A 152 -19.37 -51.47 -19.70
C GLY A 152 -20.03 -52.76 -20.18
N ALA A 153 -20.32 -52.91 -21.48
CA ALA A 153 -21.06 -54.08 -22.00
C ALA A 153 -20.37 -54.85 -23.14
N PHE A 154 -19.04 -54.77 -23.28
CA PHE A 154 -18.32 -55.53 -24.32
C PHE A 154 -16.99 -56.17 -23.87
N LEU A 155 -16.91 -56.67 -22.63
CA LEU A 155 -15.86 -57.61 -22.20
C LEU A 155 -16.44 -58.73 -21.29
N ALA A 156 -17.43 -59.46 -21.79
CA ALA A 156 -17.86 -60.73 -21.20
C ALA A 156 -18.33 -61.75 -22.27
N VAL A 157 -17.68 -61.72 -23.44
CA VAL A 157 -17.65 -62.86 -24.38
C VAL A 157 -16.18 -63.17 -24.64
N LEU A 158 -15.56 -63.81 -23.64
CA LEU A 158 -14.43 -64.76 -23.73
C LEU A 158 -14.23 -65.41 -22.37
#